data_AF-E6N7Y0-F1
#
_entry.id   AF-E6N7Y0-F1
#
_cell.length_a   1.000
_cell.length_b   1.000
_cell.length_c   1.000
_cell.angle_alpha   90.00
_cell.angle_beta   90.00
_cell.angle_gamma   90.00
#
_symmetry.space_group_name_H-M   'P 1'
#
loop_
_entity.id
_entity.type
_entity.pdbx_description
1 polymer ?
#
loop_
_entity_poly.entity_id
_entity_poly.type
_entity_poly.pdbx_seq_one_letter_code
_entity_poly.pdbx_strand_id
1 'polypeptide(L)'
;MAWLNLLKQGSEEGVKLFDIDVKTGDMKLVAEPPMKLELTELLKVLERLESRALVKSFFEKKIALCSRCGKGIFQTHLNCVSCGSENIDKVMVYVHNCGASIPETLLASVKTCPKCGDALEKKDFVASHGRFVCNNCGEVFEHPEVFAECVSCGYSSKVTENVYLTMRRYKVTDSGSLLVEVRSPHRVLLRNLLEQGFKVSENVTLRGVSGASHQVSLLAVRLDETRIYEVGYFVDAEVLLRFAVKKLDVEKTSIPGALGRVRWIMAGVEFAEPALKTAETFGVEVEVVRVD
;
A
#
# COMPACT_ATOMS: atom_id res chain seq x y z
N MET A 1 7.36 -11.05 11.88
CA MET A 1 6.33 -10.86 12.94
C MET A 1 5.73 -9.45 12.94
N ALA A 2 6.55 -8.40 12.83
CA ALA A 2 6.04 -7.01 12.81
C ALA A 2 4.97 -6.75 11.72
N TRP A 3 5.15 -7.32 10.53
CA TRP A 3 4.15 -7.26 9.44
C TRP A 3 2.80 -7.88 9.80
N LEU A 4 2.80 -9.05 10.45
CA LEU A 4 1.55 -9.68 10.89
C LEU A 4 0.88 -8.86 11.99
N ASN A 5 1.66 -8.28 12.90
CA ASN A 5 1.10 -7.40 13.93
C ASN A 5 0.47 -6.13 13.31
N LEU A 6 1.12 -5.49 12.34
CA LEU A 6 0.56 -4.36 11.60
C LEU A 6 -0.78 -4.74 10.94
N LEU A 7 -0.79 -5.85 10.20
CA LEU A 7 -1.99 -6.29 9.47
C LEU A 7 -3.13 -6.72 10.42
N LYS A 8 -2.80 -7.20 11.63
CA LYS A 8 -3.78 -7.57 12.68
C LYS A 8 -4.49 -6.34 13.26
N GLN A 9 -3.83 -5.19 13.29
CA GLN A 9 -4.41 -3.92 13.78
C GLN A 9 -5.40 -3.28 12.77
N GLY A 10 -5.52 -3.85 11.56
CA GLY A 10 -6.44 -3.38 10.54
C GLY A 10 -7.93 -3.64 10.84
N SER A 11 -8.80 -2.92 10.14
CA SER A 11 -10.25 -3.14 10.17
C SER A 11 -10.65 -4.47 9.51
N GLU A 12 -11.93 -4.86 9.61
CA GLU A 12 -12.44 -6.08 8.98
C GLU A 12 -12.25 -6.13 7.45
N GLU A 13 -12.17 -4.96 6.81
CA GLU A 13 -11.94 -4.78 5.37
C GLU A 13 -10.49 -5.06 4.95
N GLY A 14 -9.58 -5.26 5.91
CA GLY A 14 -8.16 -5.44 5.67
C GLY A 14 -7.40 -4.12 5.47
N VAL A 15 -6.08 -4.21 5.59
CA VAL A 15 -5.17 -3.06 5.51
C VAL A 15 -4.77 -2.82 4.06
N LYS A 16 -4.93 -1.57 3.63
CA LYS A 16 -4.33 -1.07 2.40
C LYS A 16 -2.92 -0.59 2.70
N LEU A 17 -1.91 -1.21 2.07
CA LEU A 17 -0.51 -0.84 2.30
C LEU A 17 -0.04 0.26 1.35
N PHE A 18 -0.59 0.30 0.14
CA PHE A 18 -0.19 1.24 -0.90
C PHE A 18 -1.37 1.97 -1.51
N ASP A 19 -1.12 3.15 -2.07
CA ASP A 19 -2.00 3.83 -3.01
C ASP A 19 -1.18 4.58 -4.06
N ILE A 20 -1.85 5.15 -5.06
CA ILE A 20 -1.23 6.11 -5.95
C ILE A 20 -1.55 7.52 -5.49
N ASP A 21 -0.53 8.37 -5.43
CA ASP A 21 -0.71 9.79 -5.28
C ASP A 21 -1.36 10.37 -6.54
N VAL A 22 -2.58 10.88 -6.39
CA VAL A 22 -3.37 11.40 -7.52
C VAL A 22 -2.78 12.64 -8.16
N LYS A 23 -1.84 13.33 -7.50
CA LYS A 23 -1.18 14.53 -8.04
C LYS A 23 0.09 14.18 -8.81
N THR A 24 0.90 13.26 -8.28
CA THR A 24 2.21 12.96 -8.88
C THR A 24 2.24 11.65 -9.67
N GLY A 25 1.30 10.75 -9.40
CA GLY A 25 1.24 9.41 -9.98
C GLY A 25 2.16 8.40 -9.30
N ASP A 26 2.75 8.77 -8.16
CA ASP A 26 3.70 7.95 -7.43
C ASP A 26 2.95 6.90 -6.63
N MET A 27 3.50 5.70 -6.57
CA MET A 27 3.07 4.77 -5.54
C MET A 27 3.58 5.26 -4.19
N LYS A 28 2.67 5.35 -3.23
CA LYS A 28 2.98 5.71 -1.86
C LYS A 28 2.50 4.62 -0.91
N LEU A 29 3.26 4.45 0.16
CA LEU A 29 2.80 3.71 1.33
C LEU A 29 1.72 4.54 2.04
N VAL A 30 0.58 3.93 2.34
CA VAL A 30 -0.52 4.59 3.06
C VAL A 30 -0.74 4.01 4.46
N ALA A 31 -0.12 2.87 4.75
CA ALA A 31 0.09 2.40 6.11
C ALA A 31 1.57 2.53 6.41
N GLU A 32 1.92 2.91 7.64
CA GLU A 32 3.31 2.95 8.09
C GLU A 32 3.82 1.51 8.26
N PRO A 33 4.66 1.03 7.34
CA PRO A 33 5.19 -0.30 7.50
C PRO A 33 6.16 -0.32 8.69
N PRO A 34 6.30 -1.46 9.39
CA PRO A 34 7.31 -1.60 10.43
C PRO A 34 8.72 -1.42 9.87
N MET A 35 8.93 -1.53 8.56
CA MET A 35 10.23 -1.29 7.96
C MET A 35 10.08 -0.53 6.64
N LYS A 36 10.97 0.44 6.40
CA LYS A 36 11.14 1.03 5.08
C LYS A 36 11.71 -0.05 4.16
N LEU A 37 10.84 -0.63 3.35
CA LEU A 37 11.18 -1.61 2.32
C LEU A 37 11.00 -0.97 0.95
N GLU A 38 11.87 -1.37 0.03
CA GLU A 38 11.59 -1.16 -1.39
C GLU A 38 10.32 -1.93 -1.79
N LEU A 39 9.57 -1.39 -2.75
CA LEU A 39 8.29 -1.96 -3.17
C LEU A 39 8.39 -3.45 -3.52
N THR A 40 9.44 -3.84 -4.24
CA THR A 40 9.66 -5.22 -4.68
C THR A 40 9.91 -6.17 -3.50
N GLU A 41 10.60 -5.71 -2.46
CA GLU A 41 10.86 -6.50 -1.26
C GLU A 41 9.61 -6.66 -0.42
N LEU A 42 8.82 -5.60 -0.29
CA LEU A 42 7.55 -5.63 0.40
C LEU A 42 6.57 -6.60 -0.27
N LEU A 43 6.44 -6.56 -1.60
CA LEU A 43 5.61 -7.52 -2.33
C LEU A 43 6.05 -8.97 -2.06
N LYS A 44 7.37 -9.25 -2.06
CA LYS A 44 7.90 -10.57 -1.70
C LYS A 44 7.61 -10.97 -0.25
N VAL A 45 7.57 -10.04 0.69
CA VAL A 45 7.18 -10.32 2.08
C VAL A 45 5.71 -10.72 2.14
N LEU A 46 4.83 -9.98 1.47
CA LEU A 46 3.39 -10.25 1.44
C LEU A 46 3.07 -11.58 0.78
N GLU A 47 3.69 -11.87 -0.37
CA GLU A 47 3.57 -13.16 -1.06
C GLU A 47 4.00 -14.33 -0.15
N ARG A 48 5.11 -14.17 0.59
CA ARG A 48 5.56 -15.19 1.56
C ARG A 48 4.54 -15.41 2.67
N LEU A 49 3.93 -14.36 3.21
CA LEU A 49 2.90 -14.48 4.26
C LEU A 49 1.63 -15.14 3.73
N GLU A 50 1.22 -14.83 2.50
CA GLU A 50 0.08 -15.48 1.83
C GLU A 50 0.34 -16.95 1.52
N SER A 51 1.53 -17.29 1.01
CA SER A 51 1.90 -18.69 0.70
C SER A 51 1.86 -19.60 1.94
N ARG A 52 1.99 -19.02 3.14
CA ARG A 52 1.90 -19.71 4.44
C ARG A 52 0.50 -19.64 5.06
N ALA A 53 -0.49 -19.09 4.35
CA ALA A 53 -1.85 -18.86 4.82
C ALA A 53 -1.93 -18.01 6.11
N LEU A 54 -0.94 -17.17 6.39
CA LEU A 54 -0.92 -16.26 7.55
C LEU A 54 -1.62 -14.94 7.24
N VAL A 55 -1.70 -14.60 5.95
CA VAL A 55 -2.37 -13.41 5.41
C VAL A 55 -3.24 -13.86 4.24
N LYS A 56 -4.39 -13.20 4.06
CA LYS A 56 -5.20 -13.25 2.84
C LYS A 56 -5.18 -11.89 2.18
N SER A 57 -5.12 -11.84 0.86
CA SER A 57 -5.41 -10.63 0.12
C SER A 57 -6.79 -10.61 -0.52
N PHE A 58 -7.27 -9.39 -0.72
CA PHE A 58 -8.51 -9.08 -1.43
C PHE A 58 -8.18 -8.09 -2.53
N PHE A 59 -8.81 -8.29 -3.70
CA PHE A 59 -8.70 -7.35 -4.80
C PHE A 59 -9.25 -5.98 -4.39
N GLU A 60 -8.47 -4.92 -4.60
CA GLU A 60 -8.91 -3.54 -4.40
C GLU A 60 -9.22 -2.87 -5.74
N LYS A 61 -8.20 -2.76 -6.59
CA LYS A 61 -8.27 -2.13 -7.91
C LYS A 61 -7.09 -2.55 -8.78
N LYS A 62 -7.22 -2.38 -10.10
CA LYS A 62 -6.07 -2.36 -11.01
C LYS A 62 -5.75 -0.93 -11.39
N ILE A 63 -4.46 -0.60 -11.46
CA ILE A 63 -4.00 0.70 -11.94
C ILE A 63 -3.00 0.49 -13.07
N ALA A 64 -3.14 1.26 -14.13
CA ALA A 64 -2.15 1.33 -15.20
C ALA A 64 -0.91 2.08 -14.69
N LEU A 65 0.27 1.56 -14.99
CA LEU A 65 1.56 2.19 -14.71
C LEU A 65 2.31 2.40 -16.02
N CYS A 66 3.00 3.53 -16.13
CA CYS A 66 3.82 3.82 -17.29
C CYS A 66 4.98 2.83 -17.35
N SER A 67 5.13 2.14 -18.48
CA SER A 67 6.22 1.18 -18.69
C SER A 67 7.61 1.85 -18.72
N ARG A 68 7.68 3.17 -18.90
CA ARG A 68 8.92 3.95 -18.91
C ARG A 68 9.32 4.48 -17.55
N CYS A 69 8.40 5.12 -16.81
CA CYS A 69 8.71 5.82 -15.57
C CYS A 69 7.98 5.29 -14.32
N GLY A 70 7.07 4.31 -14.48
CA GLY A 70 6.33 3.68 -13.38
C GLY A 70 5.21 4.53 -12.77
N LYS A 71 4.96 5.76 -13.27
CA LYS A 71 3.90 6.64 -12.75
C LYS A 71 2.51 6.23 -13.26
N GLY A 72 1.48 6.47 -12.44
CA GLY A 72 0.10 6.04 -12.69
C GLY A 72 -0.87 7.13 -13.17
N ILE A 73 -0.39 8.24 -13.75
CA ILE A 73 -1.24 9.31 -14.30
C ILE A 73 -1.10 9.36 -15.81
N PHE A 74 -2.24 9.29 -16.49
CA PHE A 74 -2.33 9.26 -17.94
C PHE A 74 -3.41 10.21 -18.43
N GLN A 75 -3.15 10.84 -19.57
CA GLN A 75 -4.14 11.47 -20.42
C GLN A 75 -4.53 10.50 -21.54
N THR A 76 -5.82 10.37 -21.82
CA THR A 76 -6.30 9.47 -22.87
C THR A 76 -6.64 10.22 -24.14
N HIS A 77 -6.21 9.68 -25.27
CA HIS A 77 -6.45 10.22 -26.61
C HIS A 77 -7.21 9.19 -27.45
N LEU A 78 -8.09 9.68 -28.33
CA LEU A 78 -8.84 8.86 -29.27
C LEU A 78 -8.33 9.14 -30.68
N ASN A 79 -7.88 8.10 -31.37
CA ASN A 79 -7.20 8.23 -32.64
C ASN A 79 -7.96 7.47 -33.73
N CYS A 80 -7.91 8.02 -34.95
CA CYS A 80 -8.42 7.36 -36.14
C CYS A 80 -7.67 6.05 -36.40
N VAL A 81 -8.43 4.97 -36.60
CA VAL A 81 -7.89 3.62 -36.89
C VAL A 81 -7.15 3.52 -38.23
N SER A 82 -7.39 4.46 -39.15
CA SER A 82 -6.81 4.45 -40.50
C SER A 82 -5.54 5.29 -40.60
N CYS A 83 -5.54 6.51 -40.05
CA CYS A 83 -4.42 7.45 -40.19
C CYS A 83 -3.78 7.93 -38.88
N GLY A 84 -4.28 7.50 -37.72
CA GLY A 84 -3.75 7.87 -36.40
C GLY A 84 -4.09 9.29 -35.92
N SER A 85 -4.80 10.09 -36.72
CA SER A 85 -5.21 11.46 -36.35
C SER A 85 -6.17 11.48 -35.16
N GLU A 86 -5.97 12.41 -34.22
CA GLU A 86 -6.90 12.69 -33.09
C GLU A 86 -8.09 13.57 -33.49
N ASN A 87 -8.03 14.22 -34.67
CA ASN A 87 -9.12 15.05 -35.19
C ASN A 87 -10.28 14.17 -35.69
N ILE A 88 -11.07 13.67 -34.75
CA ILE A 88 -12.20 12.78 -34.96
C ILE A 88 -13.44 13.30 -34.25
N ASP A 89 -14.61 13.14 -34.88
CA ASP A 89 -15.89 13.52 -34.29
C ASP A 89 -16.79 12.30 -34.10
N LYS A 90 -17.45 12.24 -32.94
CA LYS A 90 -18.50 11.25 -32.69
C LYS A 90 -19.79 11.73 -33.34
N VAL A 91 -20.27 11.01 -34.34
CA VAL A 91 -21.42 11.41 -35.16
C VAL A 91 -22.46 10.30 -35.27
N MET A 92 -23.67 10.69 -35.66
CA MET A 92 -24.64 9.75 -36.19
C MET A 92 -24.27 9.40 -37.63
N VAL A 93 -24.36 8.12 -37.97
CA VAL A 93 -24.11 7.62 -39.32
C VAL A 93 -25.32 6.84 -39.77
N TYR A 94 -25.70 7.03 -41.01
CA TYR A 94 -26.80 6.34 -41.65
C TYR A 94 -26.22 5.25 -42.54
N VAL A 95 -26.54 4.00 -42.20
CA VAL A 95 -26.05 2.83 -42.92
C VAL A 95 -27.06 2.50 -44.01
N HIS A 96 -26.62 2.62 -45.26
CA HIS A 96 -27.41 2.22 -46.43
C HIS A 96 -27.50 0.69 -46.52
N ASN A 97 -28.53 0.16 -47.19
CA ASN A 97 -28.74 -1.28 -47.41
C ASN A 97 -27.53 -2.00 -48.02
N CYS A 98 -26.69 -1.32 -48.83
CA CYS A 98 -25.45 -1.89 -49.38
C CYS A 98 -24.26 -1.91 -48.39
N GLY A 99 -24.48 -1.49 -47.13
CA GLY A 99 -23.47 -1.34 -46.09
C GLY A 99 -22.54 -0.14 -46.30
N ALA A 100 -23.03 0.93 -46.95
CA ALA A 100 -22.31 2.20 -46.98
C ALA A 100 -22.66 3.03 -45.74
N SER A 101 -21.65 3.59 -45.09
CA SER A 101 -21.79 4.42 -43.89
C SER A 101 -21.72 5.90 -44.28
N ILE A 102 -22.83 6.62 -44.16
CA ILE A 102 -22.92 8.04 -44.52
C ILE A 102 -23.12 8.89 -43.25
N PRO A 103 -22.16 9.76 -42.89
CA PRO A 103 -22.32 10.68 -41.77
C PRO A 103 -23.55 11.57 -41.93
N GLU A 104 -24.24 11.87 -40.83
CA GLU A 104 -25.43 12.74 -40.83
C GLU A 104 -25.16 14.11 -41.46
N THR A 105 -23.96 14.66 -41.23
CA THR A 105 -23.52 15.94 -41.80
C THR A 105 -23.47 15.93 -43.33
N LEU A 106 -23.30 14.76 -43.96
CA LEU A 106 -23.21 14.61 -45.41
C LEU A 106 -24.54 14.18 -46.04
N LEU A 107 -25.51 13.69 -45.27
CA LEU A 107 -26.80 13.21 -45.80
C LEU A 107 -27.51 14.23 -46.70
N ALA A 108 -27.47 15.53 -46.35
CA ALA A 108 -28.14 16.56 -47.13
C ALA A 108 -27.46 16.85 -48.49
N SER A 109 -26.18 16.50 -48.63
CA SER A 109 -25.37 16.81 -49.82
C SER A 109 -25.19 15.62 -50.76
N VAL A 110 -25.43 14.40 -50.28
CA VAL A 110 -25.24 13.16 -51.04
C VAL A 110 -26.60 12.66 -51.57
N LYS A 111 -26.76 12.62 -52.90
CA LYS A 111 -27.98 12.11 -53.57
C LYS A 111 -27.86 10.67 -54.03
N THR A 112 -26.64 10.17 -54.20
CA THR A 112 -26.34 8.81 -54.66
C THR A 112 -25.34 8.15 -53.73
N CYS A 113 -25.52 6.86 -53.47
CA CYS A 113 -24.63 6.11 -52.60
C CYS A 113 -23.22 6.07 -53.21
N PRO A 114 -22.16 6.49 -52.50
CA PRO A 114 -20.80 6.46 -53.04
C PRO A 114 -20.26 5.03 -53.24
N LYS A 115 -20.90 4.02 -52.64
CA LYS A 115 -20.48 2.61 -52.72
C LYS A 115 -21.16 1.83 -53.84
N CYS A 116 -22.47 1.98 -54.02
CA CYS A 116 -23.24 1.21 -55.02
C CYS A 116 -23.82 2.07 -56.17
N GLY A 117 -23.83 3.40 -56.05
CA GLY A 117 -24.36 4.31 -57.06
C GLY A 117 -25.87 4.54 -57.01
N ASP A 118 -26.61 3.78 -56.19
CA ASP A 118 -28.07 3.90 -56.08
C ASP A 118 -28.49 5.28 -55.53
N ALA A 119 -29.68 5.75 -55.91
CA ALA A 119 -30.27 6.94 -55.32
C ALA A 119 -30.55 6.71 -53.83
N LEU A 120 -30.19 7.67 -52.98
CA LEU A 120 -30.40 7.58 -51.54
C LEU A 120 -31.81 8.06 -51.18
N GLU A 121 -32.73 7.15 -50.84
CA GLU A 121 -34.02 7.50 -50.26
C GLU A 121 -33.99 7.36 -48.72
N LYS A 122 -34.73 8.22 -48.00
CA LYS A 122 -34.74 8.23 -46.53
C LYS A 122 -35.16 6.90 -45.88
N LYS A 123 -35.90 6.05 -46.59
CA LYS A 123 -36.36 4.74 -46.12
C LYS A 123 -35.29 3.65 -46.15
N ASP A 124 -34.17 3.89 -46.86
CA ASP A 124 -33.13 2.89 -47.11
C ASP A 124 -31.97 2.97 -46.10
N PHE A 125 -32.16 3.73 -45.03
CA PHE A 125 -31.15 3.95 -44.00
C PHE A 125 -31.57 3.42 -42.64
N VAL A 126 -30.63 2.75 -41.98
CA VAL A 126 -30.69 2.50 -40.55
C VAL A 126 -29.75 3.47 -39.85
N ALA A 127 -30.30 4.27 -38.93
CA ALA A 127 -29.49 5.15 -38.09
C ALA A 127 -28.62 4.32 -37.14
N SER A 128 -27.32 4.55 -37.17
CA SER A 128 -26.32 3.96 -36.28
C SER A 128 -25.70 5.08 -35.44
N HIS A 129 -25.96 5.04 -34.14
CA HIS A 129 -25.29 5.92 -33.19
C HIS A 129 -23.87 5.41 -32.87
N GLY A 130 -23.05 6.27 -32.27
CA GLY A 130 -21.78 5.86 -31.67
C GLY A 130 -20.62 5.67 -32.64
N ARG A 131 -20.74 6.14 -33.88
CA ARG A 131 -19.67 6.09 -34.88
C ARG A 131 -18.77 7.32 -34.77
N PHE A 132 -17.58 7.21 -35.32
CA PHE A 132 -16.59 8.27 -35.44
C PHE A 132 -16.26 8.53 -36.90
N VAL A 133 -16.02 9.79 -37.23
CA VAL A 133 -15.52 10.23 -38.54
C VAL A 133 -14.21 10.95 -38.33
N CYS A 134 -13.20 10.61 -39.13
CA CYS A 134 -11.94 11.34 -39.13
C CYS A 134 -12.01 12.55 -40.04
N ASN A 135 -11.76 13.74 -39.50
CA ASN A 135 -11.73 14.98 -40.27
C ASN A 135 -10.48 15.13 -41.15
N ASN A 136 -9.47 14.27 -40.96
CA ASN A 136 -8.24 14.29 -41.75
C ASN A 136 -8.27 13.35 -42.97
N CYS A 137 -8.90 12.17 -42.87
CA CYS A 137 -8.93 11.18 -43.95
C CYS A 137 -10.33 10.74 -44.38
N GLY A 138 -11.39 11.15 -43.67
CA GLY A 138 -12.77 10.80 -43.97
C GLY A 138 -13.22 9.41 -43.51
N GLU A 139 -12.33 8.60 -42.92
CA GLU A 139 -12.66 7.24 -42.46
C GLU A 139 -13.81 7.25 -41.45
N VAL A 140 -14.74 6.30 -41.59
CA VAL A 140 -15.88 6.11 -40.68
C VAL A 140 -15.73 4.79 -39.93
N PHE A 141 -15.63 4.84 -38.60
CA PHE A 141 -15.34 3.66 -37.76
C PHE A 141 -16.15 3.67 -36.46
N GLU A 142 -16.18 2.55 -35.75
CA GLU A 142 -16.99 2.39 -34.53
C GLU A 142 -16.19 2.59 -33.24
N HIS A 143 -14.96 2.07 -33.22
CA HIS A 143 -14.09 2.11 -32.06
C HIS A 143 -12.78 2.81 -32.44
N PRO A 144 -12.52 4.03 -31.93
CA PRO A 144 -11.21 4.67 -32.09
C PRO A 144 -10.12 3.83 -31.44
N GLU A 145 -8.89 3.98 -31.90
CA GLU A 145 -7.76 3.51 -31.12
C GLU A 145 -7.62 4.40 -29.88
N VAL A 146 -7.49 3.78 -28.71
CA VAL A 146 -7.34 4.52 -27.44
C VAL A 146 -5.87 4.50 -27.04
N PHE A 147 -5.27 5.68 -27.02
CA PHE A 147 -3.91 5.90 -26.54
C PHE A 147 -3.93 6.46 -25.11
N ALA A 148 -2.90 6.13 -24.35
CA ALA A 148 -2.63 6.70 -23.04
C ALA A 148 -1.25 7.34 -23.04
N GLU A 149 -1.22 8.66 -22.87
CA GLU A 149 0.00 9.43 -22.71
C GLU A 149 0.29 9.63 -21.22
N CYS A 150 1.48 9.26 -20.77
CA CYS A 150 1.90 9.48 -19.40
C CYS A 150 2.15 10.97 -19.15
N VAL A 151 1.36 11.58 -18.26
CA VAL A 151 1.49 13.00 -17.91
C VAL A 151 2.87 13.33 -17.32
N SER A 152 3.53 12.36 -16.71
CA SER A 152 4.84 12.56 -16.07
C SER A 152 6.03 12.53 -17.04
N CYS A 153 5.94 11.86 -18.18
CA CYS A 153 7.09 11.69 -19.08
C CYS A 153 6.79 11.77 -20.58
N GLY A 154 5.52 11.96 -20.98
CA GLY A 154 5.08 12.06 -22.37
C GLY A 154 5.10 10.74 -23.14
N TYR A 155 5.42 9.60 -22.51
CA TYR A 155 5.36 8.31 -23.18
C TYR A 155 3.91 7.96 -23.51
N SER A 156 3.62 7.81 -24.80
CA SER A 156 2.31 7.44 -25.32
C SER A 156 2.34 6.04 -25.92
N SER A 157 1.34 5.23 -25.56
CA SER A 157 1.14 3.88 -26.09
C SER A 157 -0.35 3.55 -26.14
N LYS A 158 -0.72 2.50 -26.87
CA LYS A 158 -2.09 1.99 -26.82
C LYS A 158 -2.42 1.58 -25.38
N VAL A 159 -3.64 1.84 -24.92
CA VAL A 159 -4.06 1.46 -23.55
C VAL A 159 -3.87 -0.05 -23.30
N THR A 160 -4.05 -0.87 -24.34
CA THR A 160 -3.86 -2.32 -24.30
C THR A 160 -2.42 -2.77 -24.03
N GLU A 161 -1.44 -1.89 -24.22
CA GLU A 161 -0.01 -2.15 -24.01
C GLU A 161 0.48 -1.68 -22.64
N ASN A 162 -0.38 -1.05 -21.84
CA ASN A 162 -0.01 -0.56 -20.51
C ASN A 162 0.27 -1.71 -19.54
N VAL A 163 1.19 -1.48 -18.60
CA VAL A 163 1.46 -2.41 -17.50
C VAL A 163 0.43 -2.16 -16.41
N TYR A 164 -0.21 -3.21 -15.90
CA TYR A 164 -1.22 -3.09 -14.85
C TYR A 164 -0.75 -3.68 -13.53
N LEU A 165 -0.76 -2.86 -12.49
CA LEU A 165 -0.55 -3.31 -11.12
C LEU A 165 -1.89 -3.66 -10.47
N THR A 166 -1.97 -4.86 -9.89
CA THR A 166 -3.11 -5.25 -9.06
C THR A 166 -2.86 -4.83 -7.61
N MET A 167 -3.62 -3.84 -7.17
CA MET A 167 -3.62 -3.40 -5.78
C MET A 167 -4.50 -4.31 -4.94
N ARG A 168 -4.05 -4.57 -3.72
CA ARG A 168 -4.68 -5.50 -2.79
C ARG A 168 -4.80 -4.90 -1.40
N ARG A 169 -5.82 -5.33 -0.69
CA ARG A 169 -5.90 -5.22 0.78
C ARG A 169 -5.46 -6.53 1.40
N TYR A 170 -4.88 -6.46 2.59
CA TYR A 170 -4.34 -7.62 3.30
C TYR A 170 -4.97 -7.76 4.67
N LYS A 171 -5.41 -8.97 5.01
CA LYS A 171 -5.98 -9.30 6.32
C LYS A 171 -5.23 -10.50 6.91
N VAL A 172 -4.92 -10.42 8.19
CA VAL A 172 -4.36 -11.56 8.92
C VAL A 172 -5.41 -12.64 9.06
N THR A 173 -5.02 -13.90 8.85
CA THR A 173 -5.88 -15.06 9.09
C THR A 173 -5.90 -15.43 10.57
N ASP A 174 -6.84 -16.27 11.00
CA ASP A 174 -6.86 -16.75 12.39
C ASP A 174 -5.53 -17.41 12.78
N SER A 175 -4.92 -18.17 11.87
CA SER A 175 -3.59 -18.77 12.07
C SER A 175 -2.49 -17.71 12.21
N GLY A 176 -2.51 -16.65 11.40
CA GLY A 176 -1.59 -15.53 11.54
C GLY A 176 -1.79 -14.75 12.84
N SER A 177 -3.03 -14.56 13.27
CA SER A 177 -3.39 -13.88 14.52
C SER A 177 -2.91 -14.66 15.73
N LEU A 178 -3.14 -15.97 15.74
CA LEU A 178 -2.66 -16.87 16.80
C LEU A 178 -1.12 -16.87 16.84
N LEU A 179 -0.46 -16.89 15.69
CA LEU A 179 1.00 -16.83 15.62
C LEU A 179 1.53 -15.54 16.27
N VAL A 180 0.93 -14.38 15.97
CA VAL A 180 1.26 -13.08 16.61
C VAL A 180 1.10 -13.15 18.13
N GLU A 181 0.07 -13.79 18.64
CA GLU A 181 -0.16 -13.90 20.09
C GLU A 181 0.86 -14.81 20.77
N VAL A 182 1.00 -16.04 20.25
CA VAL A 182 1.85 -17.09 20.83
C VAL A 182 3.34 -16.76 20.72
N ARG A 183 3.74 -16.10 19.63
CA ARG A 183 5.13 -15.70 19.37
C ARG A 183 5.34 -14.19 19.50
N SER A 184 4.50 -13.52 20.29
CA SER A 184 4.76 -12.11 20.61
C SER A 184 6.11 -11.97 21.32
N PRO A 185 6.89 -10.90 21.03
CA PRO A 185 8.17 -10.67 21.69
C PRO A 185 8.02 -10.59 23.21
N HIS A 186 6.87 -10.09 23.68
CA HIS A 186 6.51 -10.05 25.10
C HIS A 186 6.49 -11.45 25.73
N ARG A 187 5.82 -12.42 25.09
CA ARG A 187 5.71 -13.79 25.60
C ARG A 187 7.03 -14.54 25.54
N VAL A 188 7.81 -14.36 24.48
CA VAL A 188 9.15 -14.95 24.35
C VAL A 188 10.07 -14.41 25.46
N LEU A 189 10.11 -13.09 25.63
CA LEU A 189 10.94 -12.46 26.64
C LEU A 189 10.54 -12.85 28.07
N LEU A 190 9.23 -12.88 28.37
CA LEU A 190 8.72 -13.34 29.66
C LEU A 190 9.21 -14.75 29.99
N ARG A 191 9.09 -15.70 29.03
CA ARG A 191 9.56 -17.08 29.21
C ARG A 191 11.06 -17.11 29.51
N ASN A 192 11.86 -16.44 28.70
CA ASN A 192 13.31 -16.39 28.86
C ASN A 192 13.73 -15.82 30.22
N LEU A 193 13.04 -14.78 30.71
CA LEU A 193 13.33 -14.17 32.02
C LEU A 193 12.97 -15.12 33.18
N LEU A 194 11.82 -15.81 33.09
CA LEU A 194 11.43 -16.82 34.08
C LEU A 194 12.42 -17.98 34.13
N GLU A 195 12.88 -18.47 32.98
CA GLU A 195 13.90 -19.53 32.88
C GLU A 195 15.26 -19.09 33.47
N GLN A 196 15.57 -17.79 33.40
CA GLN A 196 16.75 -17.20 34.04
C GLN A 196 16.60 -16.95 35.56
N GLY A 197 15.46 -17.34 36.14
CA GLY A 197 15.18 -17.23 37.57
C GLY A 197 14.77 -15.83 38.04
N PHE A 198 14.33 -14.94 37.12
CA PHE A 198 13.72 -13.68 37.52
C PHE A 198 12.30 -13.88 38.01
N LYS A 199 11.91 -13.12 39.04
CA LYS A 199 10.50 -12.88 39.34
C LYS A 199 10.01 -11.77 38.41
N VAL A 200 9.05 -12.07 37.55
CA VAL A 200 8.58 -11.13 36.51
C VAL A 200 7.16 -10.66 36.80
N SER A 201 6.93 -9.36 36.67
CA SER A 201 5.61 -8.72 36.70
C SER A 201 5.33 -8.07 35.34
N GLU A 202 4.14 -8.29 34.78
CA GLU A 202 3.70 -7.71 33.51
C GLU A 202 2.92 -6.39 33.75
N ASN A 203 2.96 -5.46 32.79
CA ASN A 203 2.19 -4.20 32.78
C ASN A 203 2.30 -3.38 34.07
N VAL A 204 3.53 -3.14 34.52
CA VAL A 204 3.78 -2.45 35.78
C VAL A 204 3.68 -0.94 35.61
N THR A 205 2.98 -0.30 36.53
CA THR A 205 2.94 1.16 36.64
C THR A 205 4.02 1.66 37.60
N LEU A 206 4.92 2.49 37.10
CA LEU A 206 5.98 3.17 37.85
C LEU A 206 5.62 4.65 38.03
N ARG A 207 5.92 5.20 39.21
CA ARG A 207 5.71 6.64 39.48
C ARG A 207 7.02 7.39 39.28
N GLY A 208 6.98 8.42 38.43
CA GLY A 208 8.09 9.33 38.22
C GLY A 208 8.20 10.38 39.32
N VAL A 209 9.38 10.98 39.45
CA VAL A 209 9.65 12.10 40.36
C VAL A 209 8.83 13.33 39.98
N SER A 210 8.50 13.48 38.70
CA SER A 210 7.57 14.50 38.20
C SER A 210 6.12 14.30 38.69
N GLY A 211 5.80 13.16 39.31
CA GLY A 211 4.44 12.74 39.64
C GLY A 211 3.71 12.02 38.50
N ALA A 212 4.32 11.94 37.31
CA ALA A 212 3.78 11.19 36.17
C ALA A 212 3.71 9.68 36.46
N SER A 213 2.75 9.03 35.81
CA SER A 213 2.54 7.58 35.89
C SER A 213 2.98 6.93 34.58
N HIS A 214 4.01 6.10 34.65
CA HIS A 214 4.62 5.43 33.50
C HIS A 214 4.31 3.94 33.51
N GLN A 215 3.70 3.41 32.45
CA GLN A 215 3.57 1.97 32.29
C GLN A 215 4.80 1.39 31.59
N VAL A 216 5.25 0.22 32.04
CA VAL A 216 6.30 -0.57 31.41
C VAL A 216 5.81 -2.00 31.16
N SER A 217 6.32 -2.63 30.10
CA SER A 217 5.83 -3.95 29.67
C SER A 217 6.17 -5.05 30.68
N LEU A 218 7.43 -5.15 31.12
CA LEU A 218 7.88 -6.13 32.11
C LEU A 218 8.79 -5.49 33.16
N LEU A 219 8.64 -5.92 34.41
CA LEU A 219 9.58 -5.69 35.49
C LEU A 219 10.11 -7.05 35.97
N ALA A 220 11.39 -7.31 35.78
CA ALA A 220 12.04 -8.56 36.15
C ALA A 220 13.03 -8.32 37.29
N VAL A 221 12.83 -8.98 38.42
CA VAL A 221 13.62 -8.79 39.64
C VAL A 221 14.33 -10.09 40.04
N ARG A 222 15.62 -9.98 40.33
CA ARG A 222 16.46 -11.01 40.97
C ARG A 222 17.34 -10.33 42.03
N LEU A 223 17.95 -11.11 42.95
CA LEU A 223 18.69 -10.59 44.10
C LEU A 223 19.75 -9.52 43.76
N ASP A 224 20.45 -9.71 42.64
CA ASP A 224 21.57 -8.89 42.17
C ASP A 224 21.16 -7.83 41.12
N GLU A 225 19.95 -7.91 40.57
CA GLU A 225 19.57 -7.17 39.38
C GLU A 225 18.06 -6.97 39.23
N THR A 226 17.68 -5.77 38.79
CA THR A 226 16.34 -5.42 38.34
C THR A 226 16.40 -4.96 36.90
N ARG A 227 15.57 -5.53 36.03
CA ARG A 227 15.45 -5.17 34.62
C ARG A 227 14.05 -4.62 34.34
N ILE A 228 14.00 -3.44 33.74
CA ILE A 228 12.77 -2.80 33.27
C ILE A 228 12.75 -2.90 31.76
N TYR A 229 11.67 -3.46 31.23
CA TYR A 229 11.50 -3.65 29.80
C TYR A 229 10.31 -2.87 29.25
N GLU A 230 10.54 -2.22 28.12
CA GLU A 230 9.50 -1.89 27.15
C GLU A 230 9.67 -2.82 25.95
N VAL A 231 8.58 -3.43 25.48
CA VAL A 231 8.63 -4.45 24.44
C VAL A 231 7.83 -4.02 23.21
N GLY A 232 8.50 -3.96 22.05
CA GLY A 232 7.90 -3.61 20.77
C GLY A 232 8.09 -4.69 19.70
N TYR A 233 7.30 -4.65 18.64
CA TYR A 233 7.60 -5.42 17.41
C TYR A 233 8.63 -4.69 16.56
N PHE A 234 8.42 -3.40 16.34
CA PHE A 234 9.37 -2.50 15.69
C PHE A 234 9.59 -1.30 16.59
N VAL A 235 10.85 -0.88 16.73
CA VAL A 235 11.24 0.24 17.58
C VAL A 235 11.94 1.30 16.75
N ASP A 236 11.29 2.44 16.61
CA ASP A 236 11.88 3.65 16.04
C ASP A 236 12.42 4.60 17.13
N ALA A 237 12.94 5.74 16.71
CA ALA A 237 13.51 6.74 17.61
C ALA A 237 12.45 7.37 18.53
N GLU A 238 11.19 7.49 18.11
CA GLU A 238 10.14 8.11 18.93
C GLU A 238 9.74 7.19 20.07
N VAL A 239 9.50 5.91 19.76
CA VAL A 239 9.16 4.89 20.76
C VAL A 239 10.29 4.80 21.79
N LEU A 240 11.54 4.77 21.34
CA LEU A 240 12.68 4.66 22.23
C LEU A 240 12.91 5.94 23.06
N LEU A 241 12.73 7.13 22.48
CA LEU A 241 12.81 8.39 23.20
C LEU A 241 11.78 8.46 24.32
N ARG A 242 10.55 8.00 24.07
CA ARG A 242 9.49 7.91 25.09
C ARG A 242 9.92 7.02 26.26
N PHE A 243 10.56 5.90 25.98
CA PHE A 243 11.10 5.01 27.02
C PHE A 243 12.27 5.65 27.78
N ALA A 244 13.16 6.36 27.08
CA ALA A 244 14.26 7.11 27.70
C ALA A 244 13.75 8.20 28.67
N VAL A 245 12.65 8.89 28.33
CA VAL A 245 12.00 9.85 29.23
C VAL A 245 11.50 9.16 30.51
N LYS A 246 10.90 7.96 30.41
CA LYS A 246 10.51 7.17 31.60
C LYS A 246 11.73 6.87 32.48
N LYS A 247 12.86 6.49 31.88
CA LYS A 247 14.11 6.20 32.60
C LYS A 247 14.62 7.42 33.38
N LEU A 248 14.58 8.61 32.78
CA LEU A 248 15.07 9.83 33.42
C LEU A 248 14.18 10.28 34.59
N ASP A 249 12.88 9.96 34.53
CA ASP A 249 11.90 10.40 35.51
C ASP A 249 11.70 9.40 36.68
N VAL A 250 12.04 8.13 36.50
CA VAL A 250 11.81 7.09 37.52
C VAL A 250 13.07 6.82 38.35
N GLU A 251 13.00 7.14 39.64
CA GLU A 251 14.05 6.77 40.61
C GLU A 251 13.97 5.31 41.05
N LYS A 252 15.11 4.75 41.45
CA LYS A 252 15.16 3.34 41.91
C LYS A 252 14.22 3.04 43.07
N THR A 253 14.05 3.99 43.98
CA THR A 253 13.21 3.88 45.19
C THR A 253 11.72 3.77 44.87
N SER A 254 11.28 4.22 43.69
CA SER A 254 9.88 4.13 43.27
C SER A 254 9.57 2.85 42.48
N ILE A 255 10.56 1.98 42.24
CA ILE A 255 10.38 0.72 41.51
C ILE A 255 9.98 -0.41 42.48
N PRO A 256 8.81 -1.03 42.32
CA PRO A 256 8.33 -2.06 43.24
C PRO A 256 9.26 -3.28 43.33
N GLY A 257 9.77 -3.54 44.54
CA GLY A 257 10.62 -4.70 44.81
C GLY A 257 12.00 -4.66 44.14
N ALA A 258 12.46 -3.49 43.68
CA ALA A 258 13.75 -3.39 43.02
C ALA A 258 14.92 -3.80 43.93
N LEU A 259 15.75 -4.71 43.42
CA LEU A 259 16.96 -5.21 44.04
C LEU A 259 18.17 -5.00 43.13
N GLY A 260 19.35 -4.92 43.74
CA GLY A 260 20.62 -4.87 43.01
C GLY A 260 20.73 -3.70 42.02
N ARG A 261 21.39 -3.91 40.88
CA ARG A 261 21.54 -2.89 39.82
C ARG A 261 20.26 -2.77 38.99
N VAL A 262 19.85 -1.56 38.61
CA VAL A 262 18.68 -1.32 37.75
C VAL A 262 19.14 -1.11 36.31
N ARG A 263 18.56 -1.86 35.38
CA ARG A 263 18.82 -1.75 33.93
C ARG A 263 17.51 -1.46 33.20
N TRP A 264 17.58 -0.54 32.24
CA TRP A 264 16.47 -0.15 31.39
C TRP A 264 16.74 -0.67 29.99
N ILE A 265 15.87 -1.55 29.50
CA ILE A 265 16.09 -2.34 28.31
C ILE A 265 14.92 -2.14 27.37
N MET A 266 15.19 -1.64 26.17
CA MET A 266 14.23 -1.64 25.08
C MET A 266 14.36 -2.98 24.34
N ALA A 267 13.33 -3.81 24.44
CA ALA A 267 13.27 -5.09 23.75
C ALA A 267 12.43 -4.99 22.48
N GLY A 268 12.94 -5.51 21.37
CA GLY A 268 12.27 -5.38 20.08
C GLY A 268 12.62 -6.53 19.15
N VAL A 269 11.74 -6.85 18.19
CA VAL A 269 12.10 -7.79 17.12
C VAL A 269 13.02 -7.11 16.12
N GLU A 270 12.72 -5.84 15.79
CA GLU A 270 13.46 -5.02 14.84
C GLU A 270 13.61 -3.59 15.36
N PHE A 271 14.73 -2.94 15.00
CA PHE A 271 15.07 -1.58 15.42
C PHE A 271 15.48 -0.73 14.22
N ALA A 272 15.00 0.51 14.17
CA ALA A 272 15.51 1.51 13.24
C ALA A 272 16.90 1.99 13.68
N GLU A 273 17.79 2.31 12.73
CA GLU A 273 19.12 2.86 13.06
C GLU A 273 19.05 4.13 13.95
N PRO A 274 18.13 5.09 13.72
CA PRO A 274 17.97 6.23 14.63
C PRO A 274 17.59 5.82 16.07
N ALA A 275 16.85 4.71 16.26
CA ALA A 275 16.49 4.23 17.59
C ALA A 275 17.72 3.75 18.36
N LEU A 276 18.65 3.05 17.69
CA LEU A 276 19.90 2.58 18.30
C LEU A 276 20.76 3.75 18.77
N LYS A 277 20.87 4.82 17.96
CA LYS A 277 21.59 6.05 18.34
C LYS A 277 20.96 6.75 19.54
N THR A 278 19.63 6.81 19.59
CA THR A 278 18.91 7.33 20.76
C THR A 278 19.16 6.47 21.99
N ALA A 279 19.20 5.14 21.85
CA ALA A 279 19.43 4.22 22.96
C ALA A 279 20.80 4.45 23.61
N GLU A 280 21.84 4.53 22.78
CA GLU A 280 23.20 4.84 23.21
C GLU A 280 23.27 6.19 23.93
N THR A 281 22.66 7.24 23.34
CA THR A 281 22.64 8.60 23.90
C THR A 281 22.04 8.67 25.30
N PHE A 282 20.96 7.92 25.55
CA PHE A 282 20.27 7.92 26.85
C PHE A 282 20.67 6.75 27.76
N GLY A 283 21.66 5.96 27.35
CA GLY A 283 22.12 4.77 28.08
C GLY A 283 21.02 3.73 28.30
N VAL A 284 20.09 3.62 27.36
CA VAL A 284 19.08 2.55 27.33
C VAL A 284 19.70 1.36 26.62
N GLU A 285 19.63 0.19 27.25
CA GLU A 285 20.12 -1.03 26.64
C GLU A 285 19.13 -1.55 25.59
N VAL A 286 19.63 -2.26 24.58
CA VAL A 286 18.80 -2.79 23.50
C VAL A 286 18.91 -4.31 23.49
N GLU A 287 17.76 -5.00 23.44
CA GLU A 287 17.68 -6.45 23.35
C GLU A 287 16.85 -6.87 22.13
N VAL A 288 17.46 -7.61 21.20
CA VAL A 288 16.75 -8.15 20.04
C VAL A 288 16.08 -9.46 20.41
N VAL A 289 14.75 -9.48 20.37
CA VAL A 289 13.93 -10.67 20.68
C VAL A 289 13.70 -11.45 19.41
N ARG A 290 14.30 -12.64 19.32
CA ARG A 290 14.09 -13.56 18.20
C ARG A 290 12.75 -14.29 18.36
N VAL A 291 11.88 -14.10 17.37
CA VAL A 291 10.51 -14.65 17.32
C VAL A 291 10.38 -15.50 16.06
N ASP A 292 11.11 -16.62 16.05
CA ASP A 292 11.12 -17.58 14.93
C ASP A 292 9.84 -18.42 14.88
#